data_AF-A0A118JSX6-F1
#
_entry.id   AF-A0A118JSX6-F1
#
_cell.length_a   1.000
_cell.length_b   1.000
_cell.length_c   1.000
_cell.angle_alpha   90.00
_cell.angle_beta   90.00
_cell.angle_gamma   90.00
#
_symmetry.space_group_name_H-M   'P 1'
#
loop_
_entity.id
_entity.type
_entity.pdbx_description
1 polymer ?
#
loop_
_entity_poly.entity_id
_entity_poly.type
_entity_poly.pdbx_seq_one_letter_code
_entity_poly.pdbx_strand_id
1 'polypeptide(L)'
;MSTTVDWSELQPELIEAIGKKLRVHKDYVRFRAVCSNWRRSTTKTPKHLPCQLPWLMLPQSSNQNRQSHLRSFFSLSDNKIHRLSLPEASNIRRRCGSSHGWLVILEETPAVFLINPLTRVKHHLPPLSSFPNVTKFNFFDVGREYTLKTSDGDVYTCNLKEMRDSFIKKVVFSSSPSDEDSDYFALAILNQTGDLAYCKKGDSLWKFIDNAQSYCEDVVYHKGCFYAVSKYGTIAVCDISGPLPDVSFIPTPPQVGGDMQYLVSLEDELLLVTRYLELGFDVDQHQLDIFYKTTEFRVCKLVLNGPIWEIVSKLDEWALFVGENSSMAFRASDFQGCKGNRIYFTDDYSEWNYDGANGDHDLGVYDLEDGSVVALPCYPRKFYNGRRWPPPIWITPRVIEDSFGS
;
A
#
# COMPACT_ATOMS: atom_id res chain seq x y z
N MET A 1 31.29 -40.94 21.12
CA MET A 1 30.87 -40.37 19.82
C MET A 1 29.77 -39.36 20.13
N SER A 2 29.99 -38.07 19.84
CA SER A 2 28.91 -37.07 19.95
C SER A 2 27.94 -37.36 18.82
N THR A 3 26.77 -37.90 19.15
CA THR A 3 25.66 -38.04 18.20
C THR A 3 25.10 -36.65 17.95
N THR A 4 25.65 -35.97 16.95
CA THR A 4 25.10 -34.72 16.44
C THR A 4 23.75 -35.04 15.81
N VAL A 5 22.68 -34.70 16.53
CA VAL A 5 21.31 -34.84 16.03
C VAL A 5 21.13 -33.82 14.92
N ASP A 6 20.85 -34.29 13.70
CA ASP A 6 20.50 -33.39 12.60
C ASP A 6 19.08 -32.86 12.82
N TRP A 7 18.99 -31.57 13.16
CA TRP A 7 17.72 -30.87 13.32
C TRP A 7 16.88 -30.87 12.03
N SER A 8 17.49 -31.12 10.86
CA SER A 8 16.76 -31.25 9.59
C SER A 8 15.84 -32.48 9.54
N GLU A 9 16.15 -33.52 10.33
CA GLU A 9 15.41 -34.79 10.45
C GLU A 9 14.33 -34.79 11.54
N LEU A 10 14.11 -33.65 12.21
CA LEU A 10 13.07 -33.54 13.24
C LEU A 10 11.68 -33.91 12.69
N GLN A 11 10.90 -34.65 13.47
CA GLN A 11 9.55 -35.06 13.07
C GLN A 11 8.63 -33.85 12.81
N PRO A 12 7.76 -33.90 11.78
CA PRO A 12 6.86 -32.79 11.43
C PRO A 12 6.05 -32.24 12.60
N GLU A 13 5.55 -33.11 13.48
CA GLU A 13 4.70 -32.76 14.62
C GLU A 13 5.47 -31.91 15.66
N LEU A 14 6.75 -32.22 15.88
CA LEU A 14 7.61 -31.46 16.77
C LEU A 14 7.96 -30.10 16.17
N ILE A 15 8.24 -30.06 14.87
CA ILE A 15 8.48 -28.80 14.15
C ILE A 15 7.24 -27.89 14.25
N GLU A 16 6.05 -28.45 14.04
CA GLU A 16 4.79 -27.70 14.16
C GLU A 16 4.60 -27.17 15.58
N ALA A 17 4.83 -28.02 16.59
CA ALA A 17 4.69 -27.64 18.00
C ALA A 17 5.68 -26.54 18.41
N ILE A 18 6.92 -26.57 17.92
CA ILE A 18 7.90 -25.50 18.12
C ILE A 18 7.44 -24.23 17.41
N GLY A 19 7.01 -24.36 16.15
CA GLY A 19 6.51 -23.26 15.34
C GLY A 19 5.37 -22.50 16.03
N LYS A 20 4.42 -23.21 16.64
CA LYS A 20 3.29 -22.64 17.42
C LYS A 20 3.70 -21.87 18.68
N LYS A 21 4.93 -22.07 19.17
CA LYS A 21 5.46 -21.36 20.35
C LYS A 21 6.22 -20.09 19.98
N LEU A 22 6.59 -19.91 18.72
CA LEU A 22 7.23 -18.67 18.26
C LEU A 22 6.20 -17.53 18.36
N ARG A 23 6.63 -16.40 18.91
CA ARG A 23 5.77 -15.20 19.06
C ARG A 23 6.25 -14.03 18.21
N VAL A 24 7.35 -14.20 17.48
CA VAL A 24 7.97 -13.17 16.66
C VAL A 24 7.98 -13.65 15.21
N HIS A 25 7.37 -12.88 14.29
CA HIS A 25 7.30 -13.26 12.87
C HIS A 25 8.67 -13.48 12.24
N LYS A 26 9.66 -12.65 12.59
CA LYS A 26 11.03 -12.79 12.08
C LYS A 26 11.60 -14.17 12.39
N ASP A 27 11.38 -14.65 13.62
CA ASP A 27 11.86 -15.96 14.05
C ASP A 27 11.07 -17.06 13.37
N TYR A 28 9.75 -16.90 13.22
CA TYR A 28 8.92 -17.84 12.47
C TYR A 28 9.32 -17.95 11.00
N VAL A 29 9.58 -16.83 10.33
CA VAL A 29 10.04 -16.81 8.93
C VAL A 29 11.40 -17.49 8.79
N ARG A 30 12.34 -17.22 9.72
CA ARG A 30 13.65 -17.87 9.74
C ARG A 30 13.54 -19.37 10.02
N PHE A 31 12.67 -19.76 10.96
CA PHE A 31 12.36 -21.14 11.28
C PHE A 31 11.86 -21.88 10.02
N ARG A 32 10.94 -21.28 9.25
CA ARG A 32 10.45 -21.83 7.98
C ARG A 32 11.46 -21.79 6.84
N ALA A 33 12.55 -21.05 6.98
CA ALA A 33 13.59 -20.92 5.98
C ALA A 33 14.71 -21.97 6.13
N VAL A 34 14.73 -22.75 7.22
CA VAL A 34 15.79 -23.74 7.52
C VAL A 34 15.92 -24.79 6.42
N CYS A 35 14.84 -25.55 6.14
CA CYS A 35 14.81 -26.54 5.06
C CYS A 35 13.38 -26.78 4.54
N SER A 36 13.24 -27.58 3.48
CA SER A 36 11.95 -27.92 2.88
C SER A 36 11.01 -28.66 3.83
N ASN A 37 11.55 -29.54 4.69
CA ASN A 37 10.78 -30.25 5.72
C ASN A 37 10.16 -29.26 6.71
N TRP A 38 10.96 -28.37 7.31
CA TRP A 38 10.49 -27.38 8.28
C TRP A 38 9.44 -26.42 7.69
N ARG A 39 9.65 -26.01 6.44
CA ARG A 39 8.72 -25.15 5.71
C ARG A 39 7.36 -25.82 5.47
N ARG A 40 7.34 -27.13 5.25
CA ARG A 40 6.14 -27.93 4.96
C ARG A 40 5.37 -28.30 6.23
N SER A 41 6.08 -28.57 7.32
CA SER A 41 5.49 -28.94 8.62
C SER A 41 4.88 -27.75 9.39
N THR A 42 4.92 -26.54 8.83
CA THR A 42 4.42 -25.32 9.47
C THR A 42 3.49 -24.57 8.53
N THR A 43 2.45 -23.93 9.10
CA THR A 43 1.48 -23.18 8.29
C THR A 43 2.14 -21.96 7.65
N LYS A 44 1.73 -21.64 6.41
CA LYS A 44 2.20 -20.42 5.73
C LYS A 44 1.72 -19.17 6.46
N THR A 45 0.53 -19.23 7.05
CA THR A 45 -0.17 -18.15 7.75
C THR A 45 -0.48 -18.59 9.19
N PRO A 46 0.49 -18.49 10.11
CA PRO A 46 0.29 -18.88 11.51
C PRO A 46 -0.70 -17.95 12.20
N LYS A 47 -1.81 -18.49 12.73
CA LYS A 47 -2.82 -17.68 13.42
C LYS A 47 -2.38 -17.14 14.80
N HIS A 48 -1.42 -17.81 15.44
CA HIS A 48 -0.96 -17.54 16.80
C HIS A 48 0.05 -16.39 16.94
N LEU A 49 0.59 -15.87 15.84
CA LEU A 49 1.54 -14.76 15.87
C LEU A 49 0.79 -13.43 16.07
N PRO A 50 1.30 -12.51 16.90
CA PRO A 50 0.68 -11.20 17.07
C PRO A 50 0.77 -10.39 15.77
N CYS A 51 -0.07 -9.35 15.66
CA CYS A 51 0.09 -8.34 14.62
C CYS A 51 1.50 -7.72 14.70
N GLN A 52 1.96 -7.12 13.60
CA GLN A 52 3.22 -6.38 13.57
C GLN A 52 3.00 -4.99 12.98
N LEU A 53 3.82 -4.04 13.44
CA LEU A 53 3.95 -2.78 12.73
C LEU A 53 4.29 -3.01 11.26
N PRO A 54 3.82 -2.13 10.37
CA PRO A 54 4.19 -2.15 8.98
C PRO A 54 5.72 -2.09 8.81
N TRP A 55 6.23 -2.89 7.88
CA TRP A 55 7.59 -2.78 7.40
C TRP A 55 7.62 -1.86 6.20
N LEU A 56 8.60 -0.96 6.14
CA LEU A 56 8.81 -0.11 4.98
C LEU A 56 9.65 -0.85 3.95
N MET A 57 9.07 -1.23 2.83
CA MET A 57 9.85 -1.72 1.70
C MET A 57 10.59 -0.54 1.08
N LEU A 58 11.93 -0.57 1.15
CA LEU A 58 12.78 0.51 0.67
C LEU A 58 13.04 0.38 -0.83
N PRO A 59 13.21 1.51 -1.55
CA PRO A 59 13.72 1.49 -2.90
C PRO A 59 15.10 0.83 -2.95
N GLN A 60 15.42 0.23 -4.09
CA GLN A 60 16.75 -0.32 -4.28
C GLN A 60 17.76 0.81 -4.50
N SER A 61 18.88 0.75 -3.77
CA SER A 61 20.01 1.67 -3.95
C SER A 61 20.57 1.57 -5.37
N SER A 62 20.90 2.72 -5.96
CA SER A 62 21.53 2.86 -7.29
C SER A 62 22.82 2.02 -7.45
N ASN A 63 23.52 1.75 -6.34
CA ASN A 63 24.76 0.96 -6.31
C ASN A 63 24.52 -0.57 -6.31
N GLN A 64 23.28 -1.04 -6.27
CA GLN A 64 22.97 -2.47 -6.29
C GLN A 64 22.54 -2.93 -7.69
N ASN A 65 23.03 -4.10 -8.11
CA ASN A 65 22.64 -4.71 -9.38
C ASN A 65 21.12 -4.74 -9.55
N ARG A 66 20.58 -4.15 -10.63
CA ARG A 66 19.14 -4.08 -10.94
C ARG A 66 18.46 -5.45 -10.97
N GLN A 67 19.23 -6.52 -11.15
CA GLN A 67 18.77 -7.92 -11.16
C GLN A 67 18.76 -8.57 -9.77
N SER A 68 19.15 -7.86 -8.71
CA SER A 68 19.09 -8.38 -7.34
C SER A 68 17.67 -8.81 -7.01
N HIS A 69 17.53 -10.05 -6.55
CA HIS A 69 16.27 -10.55 -6.02
C HIS A 69 16.01 -10.10 -4.59
N LEU A 70 17.00 -9.49 -3.91
CA LEU A 70 16.86 -9.07 -2.52
C LEU A 70 16.17 -7.71 -2.41
N ARG A 71 15.14 -7.63 -1.58
CA ARG A 71 14.46 -6.40 -1.18
C ARG A 71 14.71 -6.09 0.29
N SER A 72 14.90 -4.80 0.57
CA SER A 72 15.19 -4.29 1.90
C SER A 72 13.89 -3.81 2.54
N PHE A 73 13.64 -4.25 3.77
CA PHE A 73 12.49 -3.91 4.58
C PHE A 73 12.97 -3.29 5.87
N PHE A 74 12.65 -2.02 6.11
CA PHE A 74 12.93 -1.39 7.38
C PHE A 74 11.81 -1.67 8.37
N SER A 75 12.18 -2.09 9.57
CA SER A 75 11.28 -2.35 10.69
C SER A 75 11.48 -1.29 11.75
N LEU A 76 10.40 -0.56 12.07
CA LEU A 76 10.39 0.44 13.14
C LEU A 76 10.67 -0.17 14.51
N SER A 77 10.22 -1.42 14.74
CA SER A 77 10.29 -2.03 16.07
C SER A 77 11.69 -2.37 16.54
N ASP A 78 12.56 -2.81 15.63
CA ASP A 78 13.95 -3.13 15.94
C ASP A 78 14.95 -2.16 15.31
N ASN A 79 14.46 -1.09 14.66
CA ASN A 79 15.25 -0.08 13.95
C ASN A 79 16.31 -0.72 13.02
N LYS A 80 15.93 -1.79 12.30
CA LYS A 80 16.82 -2.58 11.46
C LYS A 80 16.25 -2.78 10.06
N ILE A 81 17.17 -2.97 9.12
CA ILE A 81 16.85 -3.36 7.75
C ILE A 81 16.97 -4.88 7.63
N HIS A 82 15.86 -5.52 7.30
CA HIS A 82 15.78 -6.94 6.96
C HIS A 82 15.83 -7.10 5.44
N ARG A 83 16.38 -8.20 4.95
CA ARG A 83 16.44 -8.50 3.51
C ARG A 83 15.70 -9.79 3.22
N LEU A 84 14.82 -9.75 2.23
CA LEU A 84 14.08 -10.92 1.75
C LEU A 84 14.30 -11.09 0.25
N SER A 85 14.41 -12.35 -0.20
CA SER A 85 14.40 -12.64 -1.64
C SER A 85 12.97 -12.50 -2.17
N LEU A 86 12.77 -11.45 -2.96
CA LEU A 86 11.52 -11.05 -3.59
C LEU A 86 11.75 -10.66 -5.07
N PRO A 87 12.10 -11.62 -5.95
CA PRO A 87 12.30 -11.37 -7.38
C PRO A 87 11.09 -10.72 -8.05
N GLU A 88 9.88 -11.01 -7.58
CA GLU A 88 8.64 -10.55 -8.21
C GLU A 88 8.34 -9.08 -7.95
N ALA A 89 8.95 -8.47 -6.94
CA ALA A 89 8.81 -7.04 -6.68
C ALA A 89 10.08 -6.29 -7.11
N SER A 90 10.67 -6.66 -8.25
CA SER A 90 11.86 -6.02 -8.82
C SER A 90 11.65 -4.56 -9.18
N ASN A 91 12.74 -3.81 -9.34
CA ASN A 91 12.65 -2.35 -9.49
C ASN A 91 11.91 -1.95 -10.77
N ILE A 92 11.92 -2.81 -11.79
CA ILE A 92 11.18 -2.62 -13.05
C ILE A 92 9.66 -2.80 -12.91
N ARG A 93 9.16 -3.25 -11.75
CA ARG A 93 7.75 -3.66 -11.57
C ARG A 93 7.02 -2.78 -10.59
N ARG A 94 6.17 -1.85 -11.03
CA ARG A 94 5.46 -0.90 -10.14
C ARG A 94 4.69 -1.60 -9.02
N ARG A 95 4.63 -0.95 -7.86
CA ARG A 95 3.79 -1.32 -6.73
C ARG A 95 2.69 -0.29 -6.68
N CYS A 96 1.43 -0.73 -6.58
CA CYS A 96 0.28 0.18 -6.65
C CYS A 96 -0.66 -0.01 -5.48
N GLY A 97 -0.12 -0.41 -4.33
CA GLY A 97 -0.93 -0.75 -3.18
C GLY A 97 -0.28 -1.83 -2.35
N SER A 98 -0.44 -1.67 -1.05
CA SER A 98 -0.30 -2.75 -0.09
C SER A 98 -1.51 -2.75 0.82
N SER A 99 -2.09 -3.92 1.02
CA SER A 99 -3.21 -4.11 1.91
C SER A 99 -3.21 -5.56 2.36
N HIS A 100 -3.57 -5.79 3.62
CA HIS A 100 -3.66 -7.11 4.21
C HIS A 100 -2.36 -7.96 4.14
N GLY A 101 -1.20 -7.32 4.06
CA GLY A 101 0.11 -7.97 3.87
C GLY A 101 0.39 -8.52 2.48
N TRP A 102 -0.42 -8.10 1.51
CA TRP A 102 -0.20 -8.32 0.10
C TRP A 102 0.30 -7.05 -0.56
N LEU A 103 1.11 -7.23 -1.60
CA LEU A 103 1.54 -6.19 -2.53
C LEU A 103 0.85 -6.40 -3.86
N VAL A 104 0.36 -5.31 -4.44
CA VAL A 104 -0.11 -5.31 -5.82
C VAL A 104 1.03 -4.88 -6.73
N ILE A 105 1.33 -5.71 -7.72
CA ILE A 105 2.47 -5.52 -8.62
C ILE A 105 1.97 -5.41 -10.05
N LEU A 106 2.50 -4.42 -10.77
CA LEU A 106 2.39 -4.28 -12.21
C LEU A 106 3.77 -4.41 -12.86
N GLU A 107 3.79 -4.90 -14.09
CA GLU A 107 4.99 -4.92 -14.92
C GLU A 107 4.68 -4.41 -16.33
N GLU A 108 5.67 -4.41 -17.24
CA GLU A 108 5.45 -4.03 -18.66
C GLU A 108 4.72 -5.16 -19.42
N THR A 109 3.61 -5.63 -18.86
CA THR A 109 2.67 -6.60 -19.42
C THR A 109 1.26 -6.25 -18.94
N PRO A 110 0.20 -6.84 -19.51
CA PRO A 110 -1.15 -6.67 -18.97
C PRO A 110 -1.37 -7.28 -17.58
N ALA A 111 -0.43 -8.07 -17.05
CA ALA A 111 -0.66 -8.80 -15.81
C ALA A 111 -0.69 -7.87 -14.59
N VAL A 112 -1.73 -8.02 -13.78
CA VAL A 112 -1.80 -7.47 -12.42
C VAL A 112 -1.79 -8.65 -11.46
N PHE A 113 -0.84 -8.69 -10.54
CA PHE A 113 -0.74 -9.80 -9.59
C PHE A 113 -0.46 -9.33 -8.17
N LEU A 114 -0.95 -10.13 -7.24
CA LEU A 114 -0.75 -9.98 -5.80
C LEU A 114 0.40 -10.87 -5.38
N ILE A 115 1.23 -10.39 -4.47
CA ILE A 115 2.23 -11.23 -3.81
C ILE A 115 2.29 -10.94 -2.32
N ASN A 116 2.30 -12.01 -1.52
CA ASN A 116 2.65 -11.90 -0.11
C ASN A 116 4.18 -12.04 0.03
N PRO A 117 4.92 -11.00 0.48
CA PRO A 117 6.38 -11.03 0.54
C PRO A 117 6.97 -12.14 1.42
N LEU A 118 6.24 -12.59 2.44
CA LEU A 118 6.70 -13.58 3.40
C LEU A 118 6.39 -15.00 2.94
N THR A 119 5.17 -15.24 2.46
CA THR A 119 4.73 -16.58 2.05
C THR A 119 5.06 -16.91 0.60
N ARG A 120 5.35 -15.89 -0.23
CA ARG A 120 5.65 -15.98 -1.66
C ARG A 120 4.47 -16.46 -2.50
N VAL A 121 3.28 -16.60 -1.90
CA VAL A 121 2.05 -16.95 -2.61
C VAL A 121 1.68 -15.82 -3.55
N LYS A 122 1.15 -16.17 -4.72
CA LYS A 122 0.73 -15.23 -5.75
C LYS A 122 -0.71 -15.49 -6.16
N HIS A 123 -1.43 -14.40 -6.40
CA HIS A 123 -2.75 -14.42 -7.03
C HIS A 123 -2.76 -13.43 -8.18
N HIS A 124 -3.68 -13.63 -9.13
CA HIS A 124 -3.86 -12.71 -10.24
C HIS A 124 -5.17 -11.96 -10.06
N LEU A 125 -5.13 -10.67 -10.39
CA LEU A 125 -6.31 -9.86 -10.65
C LEU A 125 -6.57 -9.84 -12.15
N PRO A 126 -7.76 -9.38 -12.61
CA PRO A 126 -7.99 -9.18 -14.03
C PRO A 126 -6.91 -8.28 -14.66
N PRO A 127 -6.50 -8.54 -15.91
CA PRO A 127 -5.40 -7.82 -16.54
C PRO A 127 -5.75 -6.36 -16.80
N LEU A 128 -4.73 -5.52 -17.01
CA LEU A 128 -4.89 -4.12 -17.40
C LEU A 128 -5.75 -3.96 -18.66
N SER A 129 -5.65 -4.89 -19.60
CA SER A 129 -6.46 -4.88 -20.83
C SER A 129 -7.95 -5.18 -20.62
N SER A 130 -8.37 -5.53 -19.39
CA SER A 130 -9.76 -5.85 -19.06
C SER A 130 -10.52 -4.69 -18.40
N PHE A 131 -9.87 -3.54 -18.23
CA PHE A 131 -10.56 -2.33 -17.76
C PHE A 131 -11.50 -1.79 -18.85
N PRO A 132 -12.72 -1.32 -18.49
CA PRO A 132 -13.70 -0.87 -19.48
C PRO A 132 -13.24 0.27 -20.40
N ASN A 133 -12.33 1.13 -19.94
CA ASN A 133 -11.77 2.22 -20.73
C ASN A 133 -10.63 1.79 -21.67
N VAL A 134 -10.15 0.55 -21.59
CA VAL A 134 -9.18 -0.02 -22.55
C VAL A 134 -9.94 -0.61 -23.73
N THR A 135 -9.94 0.10 -24.86
CA THR A 135 -10.69 -0.32 -26.05
C THR A 135 -9.91 -1.26 -26.96
N LYS A 136 -8.57 -1.24 -26.87
CA LYS A 136 -7.68 -2.11 -27.65
C LYS A 136 -6.40 -2.39 -26.88
N PHE A 137 -5.93 -3.63 -26.92
CA PHE A 137 -4.59 -4.02 -26.53
C PHE A 137 -3.96 -4.88 -27.63
N ASN A 138 -2.76 -4.52 -28.08
CA ASN A 138 -1.97 -5.28 -29.04
C ASN A 138 -0.48 -5.15 -28.72
N PHE A 139 0.14 -6.25 -28.29
CA PHE A 139 1.56 -6.29 -27.93
C PHE A 139 2.50 -5.95 -29.11
N PHE A 140 2.04 -6.08 -30.35
CA PHE A 140 2.84 -5.78 -31.54
C PHE A 140 2.80 -4.31 -31.96
N ASP A 141 1.90 -3.50 -31.41
CA ASP A 141 1.82 -2.06 -31.69
C ASP A 141 2.82 -1.30 -30.81
N VAL A 142 4.12 -1.53 -31.04
CA VAL A 142 5.21 -1.04 -30.17
C VAL A 142 5.12 0.47 -29.92
N GLY A 143 5.10 0.85 -28.63
CA GLY A 143 4.98 2.24 -28.18
C GLY A 143 3.54 2.78 -28.16
N ARG A 144 2.56 1.99 -28.58
CA ARG A 144 1.11 2.29 -28.61
C ARG A 144 0.28 1.04 -28.32
N GLU A 145 0.79 0.16 -27.47
CA GLU A 145 0.24 -1.17 -27.24
C GLU A 145 -1.19 -1.11 -26.68
N TYR A 146 -1.56 -0.03 -26.01
CA TYR A 146 -2.89 0.21 -25.47
C TYR A 146 -3.56 1.39 -26.15
N THR A 147 -4.87 1.27 -26.35
CA THR A 147 -5.76 2.39 -26.71
C THR A 147 -6.76 2.58 -25.57
N LEU A 148 -6.80 3.79 -25.03
CA LEU A 148 -7.65 4.20 -23.92
C LEU A 148 -8.69 5.20 -24.41
N LYS A 149 -9.87 5.16 -23.78
CA LYS A 149 -10.94 6.14 -23.99
C LYS A 149 -11.24 6.87 -22.67
N THR A 150 -11.17 8.19 -22.65
CA THR A 150 -11.55 9.01 -21.49
C THR A 150 -13.07 9.08 -21.35
N SER A 151 -13.53 9.57 -20.19
CA SER A 151 -14.94 9.91 -19.94
C SER A 151 -15.49 10.91 -20.95
N ASP A 152 -14.67 11.88 -21.37
CA ASP A 152 -15.02 12.90 -22.38
C ASP A 152 -15.09 12.33 -23.81
N GLY A 153 -14.69 11.07 -23.99
CA GLY A 153 -14.72 10.35 -25.26
C GLY A 153 -13.45 10.48 -26.09
N ASP A 154 -12.43 11.20 -25.59
CA ASP A 154 -11.13 11.30 -26.23
C ASP A 154 -10.44 9.94 -26.23
N VAL A 155 -9.73 9.67 -27.33
CA VAL A 155 -9.00 8.42 -27.52
C VAL A 155 -7.53 8.73 -27.66
N TYR A 156 -6.71 8.05 -26.86
CA TYR A 156 -5.26 8.17 -26.89
C TYR A 156 -4.61 6.79 -26.77
N THR A 157 -3.34 6.71 -27.13
CA THR A 157 -2.57 5.49 -27.03
C THR A 157 -1.48 5.64 -25.99
N CYS A 158 -1.18 4.56 -25.29
CA CYS A 158 -0.09 4.48 -24.34
C CYS A 158 0.69 3.19 -24.51
N ASN A 159 1.95 3.24 -24.11
CA ASN A 159 2.84 2.09 -24.12
C ASN A 159 2.80 1.27 -22.82
N LEU A 160 3.43 0.09 -22.83
CA LEU A 160 3.50 -0.80 -21.66
C LEU A 160 4.07 -0.11 -20.41
N LYS A 161 5.06 0.77 -20.57
CA LYS A 161 5.72 1.49 -19.48
C LYS A 161 4.77 2.55 -18.89
N GLU A 162 4.12 3.34 -19.74
CA GLU A 162 3.14 4.36 -19.34
C GLU A 162 1.96 3.72 -18.58
N MET A 163 1.45 2.60 -19.08
CA MET A 163 0.40 1.82 -18.40
C MET A 163 0.87 1.32 -17.03
N ARG A 164 2.05 0.71 -16.96
CA ARG A 164 2.63 0.24 -15.69
C ARG A 164 2.78 1.38 -14.69
N ASP A 165 3.29 2.53 -15.13
CA ASP A 165 3.75 3.60 -14.24
C ASP A 165 2.61 4.52 -13.78
N SER A 166 1.56 4.70 -14.58
CA SER A 166 0.57 5.76 -14.35
C SER A 166 -0.90 5.34 -14.37
N PHE A 167 -1.26 4.15 -14.85
CA PHE A 167 -2.67 3.81 -15.08
C PHE A 167 -3.46 3.62 -13.78
N ILE A 168 -3.03 2.67 -12.93
CA ILE A 168 -3.61 2.43 -11.60
C ILE A 168 -2.89 3.31 -10.60
N LYS A 169 -3.57 4.20 -9.86
CA LYS A 169 -2.99 4.93 -8.75
C LYS A 169 -2.76 4.01 -7.55
N LYS A 170 -3.84 3.39 -7.05
CA LYS A 170 -3.88 2.60 -5.82
C LYS A 170 -4.86 1.43 -5.91
N VAL A 171 -4.59 0.31 -5.23
CA VAL A 171 -5.51 -0.83 -5.07
C VAL A 171 -5.64 -1.19 -3.60
N VAL A 172 -6.88 -1.36 -3.13
CA VAL A 172 -7.24 -1.72 -1.75
C VAL A 172 -8.16 -2.95 -1.76
N PHE A 173 -8.07 -3.79 -0.73
CA PHE A 173 -8.89 -5.00 -0.59
C PHE A 173 -9.90 -4.86 0.54
N SER A 174 -11.05 -5.53 0.37
CA SER A 174 -12.07 -5.65 1.42
C SER A 174 -11.66 -6.58 2.57
N SER A 175 -10.82 -7.57 2.27
CA SER A 175 -10.38 -8.61 3.20
C SER A 175 -9.07 -9.22 2.69
N SER A 176 -8.42 -10.05 3.51
CA SER A 176 -7.14 -10.65 3.13
C SER A 176 -7.30 -11.65 1.97
N PRO A 177 -6.53 -11.51 0.87
CA PRO A 177 -6.46 -12.50 -0.20
C PRO A 177 -5.90 -13.88 0.19
N SER A 178 -5.53 -14.09 1.46
CA SER A 178 -4.87 -15.31 1.94
C SER A 178 -5.82 -16.45 2.30
N ASP A 179 -7.09 -16.16 2.50
CA ASP A 179 -8.08 -17.17 2.85
C ASP A 179 -8.63 -17.79 1.56
N GLU A 180 -8.39 -19.09 1.40
CA GLU A 180 -8.81 -19.82 0.20
C GLU A 180 -10.33 -19.88 0.10
N ASP A 181 -11.02 -19.90 1.24
CA ASP A 181 -12.47 -20.06 1.33
C ASP A 181 -13.22 -18.72 1.39
N SER A 182 -12.53 -17.62 1.75
CA SER A 182 -13.15 -16.30 1.78
C SER A 182 -13.06 -15.59 0.43
N ASP A 183 -14.16 -14.96 0.05
CA ASP A 183 -14.20 -13.98 -1.02
C ASP A 183 -13.55 -12.66 -0.57
N TYR A 184 -13.00 -11.95 -1.54
CA TYR A 184 -12.58 -10.56 -1.36
C TYR A 184 -12.90 -9.76 -2.61
N PHE A 185 -13.03 -8.46 -2.43
CA PHE A 185 -13.09 -7.48 -3.50
C PHE A 185 -11.79 -6.68 -3.53
N ALA A 186 -11.33 -6.37 -4.74
CA ALA A 186 -10.28 -5.39 -4.97
C ALA A 186 -10.91 -4.14 -5.59
N LEU A 187 -10.59 -2.97 -5.07
CA LEU A 187 -10.97 -1.68 -5.64
C LEU A 187 -9.71 -0.93 -6.05
N ALA A 188 -9.65 -0.53 -7.31
CA ALA A 188 -8.59 0.24 -7.93
C ALA A 188 -9.03 1.68 -8.18
N ILE A 189 -8.16 2.62 -7.82
CA ILE A 189 -8.26 4.02 -8.19
C ILE A 189 -7.45 4.23 -9.47
N LEU A 190 -8.04 4.83 -10.51
CA LEU A 190 -7.34 5.17 -11.75
C LEU A 190 -6.83 6.62 -11.71
N ASN A 191 -5.57 6.83 -12.09
CA ASN A 191 -4.93 8.14 -11.95
C ASN A 191 -5.48 9.16 -12.95
N GLN A 192 -5.47 8.82 -14.25
CA GLN A 192 -5.74 9.77 -15.34
C GLN A 192 -7.22 10.16 -15.46
N THR A 193 -8.13 9.23 -15.19
CA THR A 193 -9.57 9.46 -15.34
C THR A 193 -10.26 9.77 -14.02
N GLY A 194 -9.62 9.47 -12.88
CA GLY A 194 -10.25 9.57 -11.56
C GLY A 194 -11.38 8.56 -11.32
N ASP A 195 -11.49 7.52 -12.17
CA ASP A 195 -12.49 6.46 -12.02
C ASP A 195 -12.10 5.49 -10.91
N LEU A 196 -13.14 4.89 -10.31
CA LEU A 196 -13.01 3.75 -9.42
C LEU A 196 -13.44 2.48 -10.16
N ALA A 197 -12.62 1.43 -10.06
CA ALA A 197 -12.91 0.14 -10.65
C ALA A 197 -12.84 -0.95 -9.58
N TYR A 198 -13.64 -2.01 -9.70
CA TYR A 198 -13.60 -3.13 -8.79
C TYR A 198 -13.66 -4.48 -9.51
N CYS A 199 -13.19 -5.52 -8.82
CA CYS A 199 -13.38 -6.90 -9.21
C CYS A 199 -13.53 -7.79 -7.97
N LYS A 200 -14.29 -8.88 -8.09
CA LYS A 200 -14.34 -9.92 -7.07
C LYS A 200 -13.24 -10.95 -7.32
N LYS A 201 -12.77 -11.65 -6.28
CA LYS A 201 -11.91 -12.84 -6.39
C LYS A 201 -12.46 -13.79 -7.48
N GLY A 202 -11.64 -14.10 -8.47
CA GLY A 202 -12.00 -15.00 -9.58
C GLY A 202 -12.66 -14.32 -10.79
N ASP A 203 -13.01 -13.03 -10.71
CA ASP A 203 -13.45 -12.27 -11.88
C ASP A 203 -12.33 -12.19 -12.93
N SER A 204 -12.71 -12.11 -14.21
CA SER A 204 -11.80 -11.94 -15.34
C SER A 204 -11.80 -10.52 -15.93
N LEU A 205 -12.69 -9.65 -15.43
CA LEU A 205 -12.90 -8.28 -15.90
C LEU A 205 -12.97 -7.31 -14.72
N TRP A 206 -12.48 -6.08 -14.93
CA TRP A 206 -12.76 -4.96 -14.04
C TRP A 206 -14.09 -4.32 -14.40
N LYS A 207 -14.80 -3.81 -13.39
CA LYS A 207 -16.08 -3.11 -13.53
C LYS A 207 -15.93 -1.70 -12.95
N PHE A 208 -16.47 -0.68 -13.60
CA PHE A 208 -16.47 0.66 -13.03
C PHE A 208 -17.57 0.82 -11.98
N ILE A 209 -17.28 1.67 -11.00
CA ILE A 209 -18.26 2.18 -10.05
C ILE A 209 -18.71 3.53 -10.60
N ASP A 210 -19.80 3.49 -11.36
CA ASP A 210 -20.41 4.70 -11.88
C ASP A 210 -20.90 5.59 -10.72
N ASN A 211 -20.98 6.90 -10.95
CA ASN A 211 -21.40 7.92 -9.96
C ASN A 211 -20.41 8.22 -8.83
N ALA A 212 -19.26 7.53 -8.74
CA ALA A 212 -18.17 7.88 -7.81
C ALA A 212 -16.95 8.51 -8.52
N GLN A 213 -17.14 8.94 -9.77
CA GLN A 213 -16.13 9.64 -10.57
C GLN A 213 -15.68 10.91 -9.82
N SER A 214 -14.38 11.12 -9.63
CA SER A 214 -13.74 12.19 -8.81
C SER A 214 -13.50 11.88 -7.32
N TYR A 215 -13.90 10.71 -6.81
CA TYR A 215 -13.55 10.26 -5.45
C TYR A 215 -12.29 9.40 -5.47
N CYS A 216 -11.24 9.91 -6.12
CA CYS A 216 -10.02 9.17 -6.47
C CYS A 216 -8.76 9.62 -5.69
N GLU A 217 -8.93 10.34 -4.58
CA GLU A 217 -7.77 10.71 -3.76
C GLU A 217 -7.26 9.52 -2.96
N ASP A 218 -8.15 8.90 -2.19
CA ASP A 218 -7.87 7.70 -1.42
C ASP A 218 -9.14 6.86 -1.22
N VAL A 219 -8.96 5.60 -0.84
CA VAL A 219 -10.04 4.67 -0.54
C VAL A 219 -9.64 3.78 0.65
N VAL A 220 -10.61 3.51 1.52
CA VAL A 220 -10.46 2.53 2.61
C VAL A 220 -11.68 1.62 2.65
N TYR A 221 -11.49 0.36 3.01
CA TYR A 221 -12.60 -0.53 3.32
C TYR A 221 -12.92 -0.44 4.81
N HIS A 222 -14.17 -0.12 5.14
CA HIS A 222 -14.63 0.08 6.51
C HIS A 222 -16.07 -0.40 6.63
N LYS A 223 -16.44 -1.11 7.70
CA LYS A 223 -17.82 -1.56 7.98
C LYS A 223 -18.57 -2.14 6.78
N GLY A 224 -17.91 -2.96 5.97
CA GLY A 224 -18.53 -3.67 4.84
C GLY A 224 -18.56 -2.92 3.51
N CYS A 225 -18.18 -1.63 3.47
CA CYS A 225 -18.20 -0.82 2.25
C CYS A 225 -16.83 -0.20 1.95
N PHE A 226 -16.62 0.22 0.70
CA PHE A 226 -15.49 1.07 0.36
C PHE A 226 -15.88 2.54 0.53
N TYR A 227 -15.07 3.29 1.26
CA TYR A 227 -15.22 4.72 1.47
C TYR A 227 -14.14 5.39 0.64
N ALA A 228 -14.54 6.19 -0.33
CA ALA A 228 -13.65 6.88 -1.26
C ALA A 228 -13.76 8.39 -1.05
N VAL A 229 -12.62 9.09 -1.09
CA VAL A 229 -12.56 10.53 -0.81
C VAL A 229 -12.18 11.34 -2.05
N SER A 230 -12.80 12.50 -2.21
CA SER A 230 -12.48 13.47 -3.26
C SER A 230 -11.35 14.42 -2.84
N LYS A 231 -10.83 15.21 -3.78
CA LYS A 231 -9.84 16.28 -3.50
C LYS A 231 -10.29 17.25 -2.41
N TYR A 232 -11.60 17.45 -2.27
CA TYR A 232 -12.22 18.40 -1.35
C TYR A 232 -12.62 17.77 0.00
N GLY A 233 -12.27 16.51 0.26
CA GLY A 233 -12.57 15.83 1.52
C GLY A 233 -14.03 15.35 1.67
N THR A 234 -14.81 15.33 0.58
CA THR A 234 -16.15 14.70 0.58
C THR A 234 -16.02 13.20 0.37
N ILE A 235 -16.99 12.42 0.88
CA ILE A 235 -16.92 10.96 0.89
C ILE A 235 -18.06 10.34 0.07
N ALA A 236 -17.69 9.44 -0.83
CA ALA A 236 -18.58 8.47 -1.45
C ALA A 236 -18.47 7.12 -0.72
N VAL A 237 -19.61 6.50 -0.42
CA VAL A 237 -19.71 5.15 0.12
C VAL A 237 -20.15 4.24 -1.01
N CYS A 238 -19.28 3.31 -1.38
CA CYS A 238 -19.49 2.34 -2.44
C CYS A 238 -19.75 0.97 -1.82
N ASP A 239 -21.02 0.56 -1.78
CA ASP A 239 -21.40 -0.81 -1.45
C ASP A 239 -21.38 -1.65 -2.73
N ILE A 240 -20.49 -2.64 -2.78
CA ILE A 240 -20.31 -3.53 -3.94
C ILE A 240 -20.71 -4.99 -3.63
N SER A 241 -21.43 -5.21 -2.53
CA SER A 241 -21.93 -6.53 -2.14
C SER A 241 -23.09 -7.01 -3.01
N GLY A 242 -23.84 -6.08 -3.61
CA GLY A 242 -24.96 -6.33 -4.51
C GLY A 242 -24.56 -6.70 -5.96
N PRO A 243 -25.55 -6.94 -6.84
CA PRO A 243 -25.31 -7.24 -8.25
C PRO A 243 -24.74 -6.04 -9.03
N LEU A 244 -25.05 -4.82 -8.57
CA LEU A 244 -24.52 -3.56 -9.05
C LEU A 244 -24.02 -2.76 -7.83
N PRO A 245 -22.98 -1.93 -8.00
CA PRO A 245 -22.56 -1.01 -6.95
C PRO A 245 -23.70 -0.04 -6.57
N ASP A 246 -23.94 0.11 -5.27
CA ASP A 246 -24.75 1.19 -4.73
C ASP A 246 -23.81 2.27 -4.20
N VAL A 247 -24.00 3.50 -4.66
CA VAL A 247 -23.15 4.64 -4.31
C VAL A 247 -24.00 5.68 -3.60
N SER A 248 -23.64 5.96 -2.36
CA SER A 248 -24.21 7.03 -1.56
C SER A 248 -23.13 8.02 -1.14
N PHE A 249 -23.53 9.18 -0.64
CA PHE A 249 -22.60 10.23 -0.23
C PHE A 249 -22.84 10.62 1.21
N ILE A 250 -21.76 10.80 1.96
CA ILE A 250 -21.85 11.36 3.31
C ILE A 250 -21.84 12.89 3.16
N PRO A 251 -22.89 13.59 3.62
CA PRO A 251 -23.02 15.03 3.42
C PRO A 251 -22.11 15.79 4.40
N THR A 252 -20.82 15.88 4.09
CA THR A 252 -19.83 16.60 4.89
C THR A 252 -19.50 17.97 4.30
N PRO A 253 -19.20 18.98 5.14
CA PRO A 253 -18.70 20.26 4.63
C PRO A 253 -17.33 20.03 3.96
N PRO A 254 -17.12 20.56 2.74
CA PRO A 254 -15.83 20.45 2.06
C PRO A 254 -14.70 20.94 2.95
N GLN A 255 -13.65 20.14 3.09
CA GLN A 255 -12.40 20.55 3.71
C GLN A 255 -11.57 21.23 2.63
N VAL A 256 -11.79 22.54 2.44
CA VAL A 256 -11.09 23.31 1.40
C VAL A 256 -9.62 23.45 1.78
N GLY A 257 -8.72 22.94 0.94
CA GLY A 257 -7.27 23.00 1.11
C GLY A 257 -6.60 21.62 1.11
N GLY A 258 -5.28 21.61 1.24
CA GLY A 258 -4.47 20.39 1.25
C GLY A 258 -4.15 19.84 -0.14
N ASP A 259 -3.00 19.18 -0.23
CA ASP A 259 -2.46 18.66 -1.48
C ASP A 259 -2.81 17.18 -1.65
N MET A 260 -2.99 16.43 -0.56
CA MET A 260 -3.40 15.03 -0.59
C MET A 260 -4.39 14.74 0.53
N GLN A 261 -5.34 13.83 0.25
CA GLN A 261 -6.33 13.36 1.21
C GLN A 261 -6.14 11.86 1.43
N TYR A 262 -6.24 11.43 2.68
CA TYR A 262 -6.21 10.02 3.07
C TYR A 262 -7.41 9.69 3.95
N LEU A 263 -7.95 8.49 3.77
CA LEU A 263 -8.95 7.94 4.68
C LEU A 263 -8.30 6.87 5.56
N VAL A 264 -8.47 7.00 6.87
CA VAL A 264 -7.97 6.01 7.83
C VAL A 264 -9.13 5.48 8.65
N SER A 265 -9.33 4.16 8.61
CA SER A 265 -10.21 3.46 9.53
C SER A 265 -9.52 3.35 10.89
N LEU A 266 -10.15 3.87 11.94
CA LEU A 266 -9.68 3.76 13.31
C LEU A 266 -10.84 3.22 14.15
N GLU A 267 -10.76 1.93 14.52
CA GLU A 267 -11.88 1.22 15.16
C GLU A 267 -13.18 1.40 14.36
N ASP A 268 -14.22 1.94 14.98
CA ASP A 268 -15.52 2.23 14.39
C ASP A 268 -15.61 3.63 13.74
N GLU A 269 -14.49 4.34 13.65
CA GLU A 269 -14.42 5.73 13.23
C GLU A 269 -13.63 5.87 11.93
N LEU A 270 -13.92 6.96 11.22
CA LEU A 270 -13.26 7.31 9.98
C LEU A 270 -12.56 8.65 10.15
N LEU A 271 -11.25 8.65 9.91
CA LEU A 271 -10.42 9.85 9.91
C LEU A 271 -10.14 10.29 8.48
N LEU A 272 -10.30 11.59 8.24
CA LEU A 272 -9.77 12.29 7.08
C LEU A 272 -8.43 12.92 7.48
N VAL A 273 -7.36 12.50 6.82
CA VAL A 273 -6.02 13.05 7.02
C VAL A 273 -5.63 13.83 5.78
N THR A 274 -5.41 15.13 5.96
CA THR A 274 -5.02 16.06 4.89
C THR A 274 -3.54 16.37 5.00
N ARG A 275 -2.78 16.14 3.93
CA ARG A 275 -1.34 16.44 3.84
C ARG A 275 -1.11 17.71 3.03
N TYR A 276 -0.24 18.58 3.54
CA TYR A 276 0.19 19.81 2.91
C TYR A 276 1.65 19.68 2.47
N LEU A 277 1.91 20.05 1.23
CA LEU A 277 3.18 19.98 0.55
C LEU A 277 3.67 21.38 0.21
N GLU A 278 4.98 21.56 0.27
CA GLU A 278 5.67 22.73 -0.26
C GLU A 278 6.56 22.31 -1.43
N LEU A 279 6.55 23.11 -2.50
CA LEU A 279 7.40 22.92 -3.66
C LEU A 279 8.79 23.48 -3.36
N GLY A 280 9.79 22.61 -3.40
CA GLY A 280 11.20 22.96 -3.29
C GLY A 280 11.92 22.87 -4.63
N PHE A 281 13.00 23.66 -4.76
CA PHE A 281 13.89 23.64 -5.90
C PHE A 281 15.32 23.43 -5.41
N ASP A 282 16.01 22.45 -5.96
CA ASP A 282 17.46 22.31 -5.80
C ASP A 282 18.16 22.71 -7.09
N VAL A 283 19.24 23.48 -6.96
CA VAL A 283 20.05 23.98 -8.07
C VAL A 283 21.45 23.44 -7.87
N ASP A 284 21.65 22.17 -8.23
CA ASP A 284 22.96 21.54 -8.23
C ASP A 284 23.51 21.47 -9.66
N GLN A 285 24.84 21.62 -9.79
CA GLN A 285 25.62 21.86 -11.02
C GLN A 285 25.00 21.30 -12.32
N HIS A 286 24.06 22.08 -12.91
CA HIS A 286 23.39 21.90 -14.22
C HIS A 286 22.05 21.12 -14.26
N GLN A 287 21.39 20.81 -13.13
CA GLN A 287 20.00 20.29 -13.13
C GLN A 287 19.10 21.04 -12.12
N LEU A 288 17.92 21.46 -12.58
CA LEU A 288 16.84 21.95 -11.72
C LEU A 288 16.05 20.74 -11.24
N ASP A 289 16.25 20.34 -9.99
CA ASP A 289 15.48 19.27 -9.38
C ASP A 289 14.31 19.87 -8.59
N ILE A 290 13.09 19.56 -9.04
CA ILE A 290 11.86 19.91 -8.35
C ILE A 290 11.52 18.77 -7.39
N PHE A 291 11.29 19.09 -6.14
CA PHE A 291 10.84 18.14 -5.12
C PHE A 291 9.70 18.72 -4.30
N TYR A 292 8.88 17.83 -3.75
CA TYR A 292 7.83 18.19 -2.80
C TYR A 292 8.27 17.79 -1.41
N LYS A 293 7.88 18.58 -0.42
CA LYS A 293 8.18 18.28 0.97
C LYS A 293 6.94 18.49 1.81
N THR A 294 6.66 17.53 2.67
CA THR A 294 5.58 17.66 3.66
C THR A 294 5.92 18.71 4.69
N THR A 295 4.96 19.61 4.91
CA THR A 295 5.05 20.69 5.90
C THR A 295 4.07 20.49 7.04
N GLU A 296 2.88 19.97 6.76
CA GLU A 296 1.81 19.84 7.76
C GLU A 296 0.92 18.62 7.44
N PHE A 297 0.38 18.02 8.50
CA PHE A 297 -0.81 17.19 8.42
C PHE A 297 -1.91 17.74 9.31
N ARG A 298 -3.14 17.67 8.81
CA ARG A 298 -4.36 17.90 9.60
C ARG A 298 -5.16 16.61 9.66
N VAL A 299 -5.68 16.30 10.84
CA VAL A 299 -6.52 15.13 11.06
C VAL A 299 -7.90 15.60 11.49
N CYS A 300 -8.93 15.13 10.79
CA CYS A 300 -10.31 15.33 11.15
C CYS A 300 -11.00 13.98 11.33
N LYS A 301 -11.91 13.90 12.30
CA LYS A 301 -12.73 12.73 12.57
C LYS A 301 -14.15 12.96 12.06
N LEU A 302 -14.72 11.95 11.41
CA LEU A 302 -16.10 12.00 10.94
C LEU A 302 -17.07 11.73 12.08
N VAL A 303 -17.98 12.67 12.34
CA VAL A 303 -19.09 12.46 13.27
C VAL A 303 -20.34 12.09 12.48
N LEU A 304 -20.75 10.82 12.52
CA LEU A 304 -21.90 10.33 11.74
C LEU A 304 -23.24 10.92 12.20
N ASN A 305 -23.39 11.25 13.49
CA ASN A 305 -24.63 11.76 14.08
C ASN A 305 -24.93 13.25 13.78
N GLY A 306 -23.99 13.93 13.14
CA GLY A 306 -24.15 15.25 12.59
C GLY A 306 -22.96 15.40 11.65
N PRO A 307 -23.12 15.22 10.33
CA PRO A 307 -22.06 14.85 9.38
C PRO A 307 -21.04 15.99 9.19
N ILE A 308 -20.27 16.23 10.24
CA ILE A 308 -19.25 17.26 10.35
C ILE A 308 -17.91 16.60 10.62
N TRP A 309 -16.88 17.33 10.22
CA TRP A 309 -15.50 17.00 10.52
C TRP A 309 -15.11 17.71 11.82
N GLU A 310 -14.73 16.92 12.83
CA GLU A 310 -14.14 17.45 14.06
C GLU A 310 -12.62 17.37 13.97
N ILE A 311 -11.95 18.50 14.20
CA ILE A 311 -10.48 18.55 14.18
C ILE A 311 -9.95 17.73 15.35
N VAL A 312 -9.03 16.82 15.03
CA VAL A 312 -8.31 16.00 16.01
C VAL A 312 -6.97 16.65 16.29
N SER A 313 -6.83 17.28 17.45
CA SER A 313 -5.56 17.89 17.88
C SER A 313 -4.55 16.87 18.41
N LYS A 314 -5.02 15.71 18.87
CA LYS A 314 -4.17 14.63 19.40
C LYS A 314 -4.76 13.27 19.02
N LEU A 315 -3.90 12.35 18.60
CA LEU A 315 -4.23 10.94 18.38
C LEU A 315 -3.94 10.08 19.62
N ASP A 316 -3.47 10.70 20.71
CA ASP A 316 -3.06 10.05 21.95
C ASP A 316 -2.10 8.88 21.72
N GLU A 317 -2.53 7.65 21.99
CA GLU A 317 -1.75 6.43 21.84
C GLU A 317 -1.73 5.88 20.41
N TRP A 318 -2.44 6.50 19.46
CA TRP A 318 -2.52 6.03 18.08
C TRP A 318 -1.44 6.63 17.20
N ALA A 319 -0.95 5.81 16.27
CA ALA A 319 -0.05 6.19 15.19
C ALA A 319 -0.67 5.83 13.84
N LEU A 320 -0.61 6.76 12.89
CA LEU A 320 -1.14 6.56 11.55
C LEU A 320 0.00 6.26 10.57
N PHE A 321 -0.29 5.44 9.56
CA PHE A 321 0.62 5.08 8.49
C PHE A 321 -0.05 5.35 7.14
N VAL A 322 0.47 6.31 6.38
CA VAL A 322 -0.13 6.81 5.13
C VAL A 322 0.87 6.76 3.96
N GLY A 323 0.35 6.64 2.74
CA GLY A 323 1.13 6.46 1.51
C GLY A 323 0.34 5.79 0.38
N GLU A 324 1.06 5.16 -0.58
CA GLU A 324 0.44 4.35 -1.65
C GLU A 324 -0.23 3.05 -1.11
N ASN A 325 0.05 2.65 0.13
CA ASN A 325 -0.63 1.54 0.81
C ASN A 325 -2.02 1.92 1.32
N SER A 326 -2.88 0.94 1.57
CA SER A 326 -4.08 1.16 2.40
C SER A 326 -3.65 1.83 3.71
N SER A 327 -4.23 2.98 4.02
CA SER A 327 -3.86 3.74 5.22
C SER A 327 -4.23 2.94 6.47
N MET A 328 -3.42 3.03 7.52
CA MET A 328 -3.56 2.18 8.70
C MET A 328 -3.41 2.98 9.99
N ALA A 329 -4.09 2.54 11.04
CA ALA A 329 -3.91 3.03 12.41
C ALA A 329 -3.42 1.88 13.30
N PHE A 330 -2.45 2.17 14.17
CA PHE A 330 -1.95 1.22 15.15
C PHE A 330 -1.85 1.90 16.52
N ARG A 331 -2.25 1.17 17.57
CA ARG A 331 -2.00 1.58 18.94
C ARG A 331 -0.51 1.43 19.24
N ALA A 332 0.17 2.54 19.53
CA ALA A 332 1.62 2.57 19.69
C ALA A 332 2.10 1.76 20.92
N SER A 333 1.28 1.65 21.97
CA SER A 333 1.58 0.85 23.16
C SER A 333 1.83 -0.64 22.84
N ASP A 334 1.24 -1.14 21.76
CA ASP A 334 1.31 -2.55 21.40
C ASP A 334 2.64 -2.90 20.72
N PHE A 335 3.39 -1.88 20.30
CA PHE A 335 4.57 -2.05 19.50
C PHE A 335 5.75 -1.21 19.97
N GLN A 336 6.84 -1.91 20.33
CA GLN A 336 8.12 -1.26 20.55
C GLN A 336 8.52 -0.44 19.29
N GLY A 337 9.10 0.73 19.50
CA GLY A 337 9.57 1.61 18.41
C GLY A 337 8.48 2.46 17.74
N CYS A 338 7.20 2.13 17.94
CA CYS A 338 6.10 3.02 17.58
C CYS A 338 5.90 4.05 18.68
N LYS A 339 5.50 5.26 18.30
CA LYS A 339 5.12 6.32 19.23
C LYS A 339 3.77 6.86 18.80
N GLY A 340 2.88 7.05 19.78
CA GLY A 340 1.56 7.64 19.55
C GLY A 340 1.69 9.11 19.13
N ASN A 341 0.55 9.69 18.77
CA ASN A 341 0.44 11.07 18.31
C ASN A 341 1.28 11.41 17.07
N ARG A 342 1.50 10.42 16.19
CA ARG A 342 2.40 10.54 15.04
C ARG A 342 1.80 9.97 13.76
N ILE A 343 2.22 10.56 12.65
CA ILE A 343 1.88 10.12 11.30
C ILE A 343 3.17 9.73 10.59
N TYR A 344 3.29 8.44 10.26
CA TYR A 344 4.39 7.86 9.51
C TYR A 344 3.99 7.85 8.03
N PHE A 345 4.70 8.58 7.18
CA PHE A 345 4.30 8.78 5.79
C PHE A 345 5.42 8.39 4.81
N THR A 346 5.01 8.00 3.61
CA THR A 346 5.90 7.75 2.47
C THR A 346 5.63 8.73 1.34
N ASP A 347 6.54 8.73 0.38
CA ASP A 347 6.35 9.44 -0.88
C ASP A 347 5.37 8.67 -1.76
N ASP A 348 4.27 9.32 -2.10
CA ASP A 348 3.14 8.78 -2.85
C ASP A 348 2.52 9.83 -3.78
N TYR A 349 3.22 10.95 -3.99
CA TYR A 349 2.79 11.97 -4.94
C TYR A 349 2.97 11.46 -6.38
N SER A 350 1.93 11.57 -7.20
CA SER A 350 1.91 10.99 -8.55
C SER A 350 1.33 11.90 -9.63
N GLU A 351 1.64 13.20 -9.61
CA GLU A 351 1.29 14.07 -10.72
C GLU A 351 2.31 13.97 -11.86
N TRP A 352 1.90 13.22 -12.89
CA TRP A 352 2.36 13.26 -14.28
C TRP A 352 3.87 13.09 -14.53
N ASN A 353 4.22 11.81 -14.71
CA ASN A 353 5.48 11.27 -15.19
C ASN A 353 6.68 11.54 -14.26
N TYR A 354 7.15 10.44 -13.68
CA TYR A 354 8.50 10.22 -13.16
C TYR A 354 9.63 10.51 -14.17
N ASP A 355 9.41 11.35 -15.18
CA ASP A 355 10.37 11.78 -16.18
C ASP A 355 11.02 13.14 -15.88
N GLY A 356 10.88 13.67 -14.66
CA GLY A 356 11.53 14.95 -14.29
C GLY A 356 11.98 15.11 -12.84
N ALA A 357 11.30 14.51 -11.86
CA ALA A 357 11.70 14.68 -10.46
C ALA A 357 12.85 13.72 -10.10
N ASN A 358 14.09 14.23 -10.00
CA ASN A 358 15.22 13.47 -9.43
C ASN A 358 15.38 13.70 -7.92
N GLY A 359 14.38 14.31 -7.27
CA GLY A 359 14.39 14.58 -5.84
C GLY A 359 14.37 13.32 -4.96
N ASP A 360 14.85 13.47 -3.74
CA ASP A 360 14.72 12.46 -2.68
C ASP A 360 13.23 12.22 -2.34
N HIS A 361 12.89 10.99 -1.96
CA HIS A 361 11.52 10.65 -1.58
C HIS A 361 11.09 11.39 -0.30
N ASP A 362 9.93 12.03 -0.35
CA ASP A 362 9.33 12.69 0.81
C ASP A 362 8.67 11.69 1.76
N LEU A 363 9.49 11.17 2.68
CA LEU A 363 9.10 10.21 3.70
C LEU A 363 9.59 10.64 5.09
N GLY A 364 8.82 10.34 6.12
CA GLY A 364 9.14 10.82 7.46
C GLY A 364 8.12 10.44 8.52
N VAL A 365 8.28 11.11 9.66
CA VAL A 365 7.38 11.06 10.79
C VAL A 365 6.98 12.49 11.12
N TYR A 366 5.68 12.76 11.08
CA TYR A 366 5.08 14.00 11.56
C TYR A 366 4.61 13.79 13.00
N ASP A 367 4.99 14.68 13.91
CA ASP A 367 4.52 14.69 15.29
C ASP A 367 3.37 15.70 15.41
N LEU A 368 2.18 15.22 15.76
CA LEU A 368 0.97 16.04 15.82
C LEU A 368 0.98 17.00 17.02
N GLU A 369 1.83 16.76 18.02
CA GLU A 369 1.96 17.60 19.22
C GLU A 369 2.61 18.96 18.89
N ASP A 370 3.71 18.94 18.14
CA ASP A 370 4.53 20.13 17.85
C ASP A 370 4.62 20.50 16.37
N GLY A 371 4.02 19.70 15.47
CA GLY A 371 4.02 19.91 14.03
C GLY A 371 5.36 19.62 13.36
N SER A 372 6.30 18.97 14.05
CA SER A 372 7.62 18.70 13.49
C SER A 372 7.61 17.53 12.49
N VAL A 373 8.36 17.68 11.40
CA VAL A 373 8.61 16.61 10.42
C VAL A 373 10.06 16.14 10.57
N VAL A 374 10.25 14.89 10.96
CA VAL A 374 11.58 14.25 11.05
C VAL A 374 11.73 13.11 10.05
N ALA A 375 12.94 12.94 9.51
CA ALA A 375 13.23 11.85 8.59
C ALA A 375 13.19 10.49 9.31
N LEU A 376 12.80 9.43 8.61
CA LEU A 376 12.92 8.07 9.14
C LEU A 376 14.40 7.68 9.33
N PRO A 377 14.75 6.90 10.37
CA PRO A 377 16.15 6.52 10.63
C PRO A 377 16.84 5.78 9.47
N CYS A 378 16.07 5.04 8.66
CA CYS A 378 16.56 4.32 7.49
C CYS A 378 16.80 5.19 6.26
N TYR A 379 16.37 6.45 6.31
CA TYR A 379 16.40 7.38 5.20
C TYR A 379 16.78 8.78 5.71
N PRO A 380 17.99 8.95 6.27
CA PRO A 380 18.47 10.29 6.57
C PRO A 380 18.54 11.08 5.25
N ARG A 381 18.01 12.32 5.23
CA ARG A 381 17.97 13.26 4.09
C ARG A 381 19.37 13.71 3.61
N LYS A 382 20.35 12.82 3.55
CA LYS A 382 21.64 13.10 2.95
C LYS A 382 21.54 12.83 1.46
N PHE A 383 21.48 13.92 0.69
CA PHE A 383 21.78 14.05 -0.74
C PHE A 383 22.07 12.74 -1.45
N TYR A 384 21.01 12.04 -1.88
CA TYR A 384 21.17 10.89 -2.75
C TYR A 384 20.70 11.25 -4.15
N ASN A 385 21.65 11.62 -5.02
CA ASN A 385 21.35 11.86 -6.42
C ASN A 385 20.88 10.58 -7.09
N GLY A 386 19.63 10.56 -7.55
CA GLY A 386 19.13 9.62 -8.55
C GLY A 386 17.79 8.95 -8.23
N ARG A 387 16.99 8.78 -9.29
CA ARG A 387 15.66 8.14 -9.28
C ARG A 387 15.67 6.81 -8.51
N ARG A 388 15.00 6.78 -7.36
CA ARG A 388 14.78 5.59 -6.56
C ARG A 388 13.42 4.97 -6.88
N TRP A 389 13.20 4.60 -8.14
CA TRP A 389 11.97 3.89 -8.50
C TRP A 389 12.04 2.41 -8.08
N PRO A 390 11.02 1.87 -7.40
CA PRO A 390 9.78 2.53 -6.93
C PRO A 390 9.90 3.39 -5.67
N PRO A 391 8.88 4.23 -5.41
CA PRO A 391 8.70 4.78 -4.08
C PRO A 391 8.64 3.69 -2.99
N PRO A 392 9.08 4.02 -1.77
CA PRO A 392 8.94 3.14 -0.63
C PRO A 392 7.46 2.94 -0.26
N ILE A 393 7.10 1.73 0.18
CA ILE A 393 5.71 1.41 0.52
C ILE A 393 5.62 0.64 1.84
N TRP A 394 4.64 0.99 2.68
CA TRP A 394 4.35 0.24 3.91
C TRP A 394 3.69 -1.09 3.59
N ILE A 395 4.13 -2.16 4.25
CA ILE A 395 3.54 -3.50 4.12
C ILE A 395 3.40 -4.10 5.51
N THR A 396 2.21 -4.52 5.87
CA THR A 396 1.98 -5.27 7.10
C THR A 396 2.40 -6.73 6.94
N PRO A 397 3.33 -7.26 7.74
CA PRO A 397 3.72 -8.68 7.72
C PRO A 397 2.53 -9.65 7.91
N ARG A 398 1.46 -9.19 8.57
CA ARG A 398 0.18 -9.89 8.76
C ARG A 398 -0.90 -8.87 9.18
N VAL A 399 -2.16 -9.17 8.87
CA VAL A 399 -3.31 -8.32 9.23
C VAL A 399 -3.76 -8.58 10.65
N ILE A 400 -4.23 -7.51 11.28
CA ILE A 400 -5.20 -7.51 12.38
C ILE A 400 -6.46 -8.19 11.81
N GLU A 401 -6.72 -9.44 12.17
CA GLU A 401 -8.11 -9.89 12.14
C GLU A 401 -8.78 -9.06 13.23
N ASP A 402 -9.72 -8.19 12.86
CA ASP A 402 -10.68 -7.59 13.77
C ASP A 402 -11.31 -8.75 14.55
N SER A 403 -10.75 -9.02 15.71
CA SER A 403 -11.16 -10.10 16.59
C SER A 403 -12.26 -9.53 17.45
N PHE A 404 -13.34 -9.10 16.81
CA PHE A 404 -14.60 -8.85 17.48
C PHE A 404 -15.39 -10.16 17.42
N GLY A 405 -14.96 -11.11 18.23
CA GLY A 405 -15.73 -12.29 18.58
C GLY A 405 -16.46 -12.05 19.90
N SER A 406 -17.76 -11.74 19.82
CA SER A 406 -18.87 -12.50 20.45
C SER A 406 -20.16 -11.68 20.43
#